data_AF-A0A2D8R3H4-F1
#
_entry.id   AF-A0A2D8R3H4-F1
#
_cell.length_a   1.000
_cell.length_b   1.000
_cell.length_c   1.000
_cell.angle_alpha   90.00
_cell.angle_beta   90.00
_cell.angle_gamma   90.00
#
_symmetry.space_group_name_H-M   'P 1'
#
loop_
_entity.id
_entity.type
_entity.pdbx_description
1 polymer ?
#
loop_
_entity_poly.entity_id
_entity_poly.type
_entity_poly.pdbx_seq_one_letter_code
_entity_poly.pdbx_strand_id
1 'polypeptide(L)' 'MKFSVIVTRDCTESTTVEVSAKSSSEAEAKALNIACANDGNDVEWTVDDNSGDQSDPYTNGADPI' A
#
# COMPACT_ATOMS: atom_id res chain seq x y z
N MET A 1 -7.94 -15.41 2.01
CA MET A 1 -6.54 -15.14 2.41
C MET A 1 -6.46 -13.67 2.77
N LYS A 2 -5.61 -13.31 3.74
CA LYS A 2 -5.34 -11.90 4.03
C LYS A 2 -4.14 -11.46 3.19
N PHE A 3 -4.21 -10.25 2.66
CA PHE A 3 -3.16 -9.63 1.87
C PHE A 3 -2.89 -8.26 2.46
N SER A 4 -1.61 -7.93 2.63
CA SER A 4 -1.17 -6.57 2.89
C SER A 4 -0.77 -5.96 1.55
N VAL A 5 -1.39 -4.85 1.17
CA VAL A 5 -1.15 -4.17 -0.10
C VAL A 5 -0.68 -2.76 0.20
N ILE A 6 0.51 -2.43 -0.30
CA ILE A 6 1.05 -1.06 -0.25
C ILE A 6 0.48 -0.30 -1.44
N VAL A 7 -0.21 0.80 -1.17
CA VAL A 7 -0.75 1.71 -2.19
C VAL A 7 0.03 3.01 -2.11
N THR A 8 0.70 3.39 -3.19
CA THR A 8 1.44 4.64 -3.30
C THR A 8 0.62 5.67 -4.09
N ARG A 9 0.50 6.88 -3.56
CA ARG A 9 -0.10 8.04 -4.23
C ARG A 9 0.97 9.12 -4.40
N ASP A 10 0.99 9.76 -5.57
CA ASP A 10 1.85 10.90 -5.89
C ASP A 10 3.38 10.68 -5.74
N CYS A 11 3.84 9.42 -5.70
CA CYS A 11 5.27 9.04 -5.48
C CYS A 11 5.91 9.55 -4.18
N THR A 12 5.16 10.26 -3.35
CA THR A 12 5.63 10.92 -2.12
C THR A 12 4.89 10.42 -0.90
N GLU A 13 3.84 9.60 -1.08
CA GLU A 13 3.02 9.08 0.00
C GLU A 13 2.63 7.64 -0.28
N SER A 14 2.72 6.79 0.74
CA SER A 14 2.27 5.40 0.68
C SER A 14 1.42 5.06 1.90
N THR A 15 0.49 4.13 1.71
CA THR A 15 -0.30 3.55 2.78
C THR A 15 -0.33 2.03 2.65
N THR A 16 -0.47 1.33 3.77
CA THR A 16 -0.58 -0.13 3.80
C THR A 16 -1.99 -0.50 4.18
N VAL A 17 -2.68 -1.24 3.29
CA VAL A 17 -4.06 -1.68 3.52
C VAL A 17 -4.12 -3.19 3.61
N GLU A 18 -4.64 -3.69 4.73
CA GLU A 18 -4.90 -5.11 4.92
C GLU A 18 -6.29 -5.48 4.40
N VAL A 19 -6.35 -6.38 3.42
CA VAL A 19 -7.60 -6.82 2.80
C VAL A 19 -7.73 -8.33 2.77
N SER A 20 -8.96 -8.82 2.92
CA SER A 20 -9.26 -10.24 2.74
C SER A 20 -9.79 -10.49 1.33
N ALA A 21 -9.05 -11.29 0.56
CA ALA A 21 -9.37 -11.62 -0.83
C ALA A 21 -9.13 -13.09 -1.15
N LYS A 22 -9.66 -13.54 -2.29
CA LYS A 22 -9.45 -14.90 -2.81
C LYS A 22 -8.20 -15.02 -3.69
N SER A 23 -7.76 -13.90 -4.28
CA SER A 23 -6.62 -13.81 -5.20
C SER A 23 -5.91 -12.48 -5.03
N SER A 24 -4.63 -12.40 -5.41
CA SER A 24 -3.83 -11.16 -5.37
C SER A 24 -4.49 -10.03 -6.16
N SER A 25 -4.97 -10.29 -7.38
CA SER A 25 -5.64 -9.26 -8.20
C SER A 25 -6.92 -8.72 -7.56
N GLU A 26 -7.64 -9.54 -6.78
CA GLU A 26 -8.81 -9.08 -6.04
C GLU A 26 -8.40 -8.27 -4.79
N ALA A 27 -7.26 -8.60 -4.17
CA ALA A 27 -6.69 -7.83 -3.08
C ALA A 27 -6.25 -6.43 -3.54
N GLU A 28 -5.55 -6.33 -4.67
CA GLU A 28 -5.09 -5.06 -5.23
C GLU A 28 -6.28 -4.14 -5.55
N ALA A 29 -7.32 -4.66 -6.21
CA ALA A 29 -8.52 -3.89 -6.52
C ALA A 29 -9.25 -3.41 -5.26
N LYS A 30 -9.32 -4.25 -4.21
CA LYS A 30 -9.93 -3.88 -2.92
C LYS A 30 -9.12 -2.83 -2.17
N ALA A 31 -7.81 -3.02 -2.09
CA ALA A 31 -6.91 -2.10 -1.41
C ALA A 31 -6.91 -0.73 -2.09
N LEU A 32 -6.88 -0.68 -3.43
CA LEU A 32 -6.98 0.56 -4.18
C LEU A 32 -8.34 1.25 -3.96
N ASN A 33 -9.43 0.50 -3.94
CA ASN A 33 -10.76 1.07 -3.69
C ASN A 33 -10.87 1.64 -2.27
N ILE A 34 -10.32 0.97 -1.26
CA ILE A 34 -10.25 1.49 0.12
C ILE A 34 -9.36 2.73 0.19
N ALA A 35 -8.20 2.69 -0.46
CA ALA A 35 -7.26 3.81 -0.48
C ALA A 35 -7.79 5.04 -1.23
N CYS A 36 -8.63 4.84 -2.25
CA CYS A 36 -9.28 5.93 -2.98
C CYS A 36 -10.66 6.32 -2.41
N ALA A 37 -11.25 5.51 -1.54
CA ALA A 37 -12.52 5.84 -0.90
C ALA A 37 -12.38 7.09 -0.04
N ASN A 38 -13.36 7.99 -0.09
CA ASN A 38 -13.35 9.28 0.61
C ASN A 38 -12.08 10.11 0.36
N ASP A 39 -11.56 10.10 -0.87
CA ASP A 39 -10.32 10.77 -1.28
C ASP A 39 -9.06 10.28 -0.54
N GLY A 40 -9.15 9.10 0.10
CA GLY A 40 -8.10 8.54 0.93
C GLY A 40 -8.10 9.06 2.37
N ASN A 41 -9.18 9.69 2.86
CA ASN A 41 -9.30 10.10 4.26
C ASN A 41 -9.53 8.93 5.24
N ASP A 42 -9.96 7.76 4.75
CA ASP A 42 -10.18 6.57 5.59
C ASP A 42 -8.89 5.76 5.82
N VAL A 43 -7.78 6.18 5.23
CA VAL A 43 -6.47 5.53 5.37
C VAL A 43 -5.42 6.57 5.74
N GLU A 44 -4.57 6.20 6.69
CA GLU A 44 -3.42 6.99 7.07
C GLU A 44 -2.37 6.89 5.96
N TRP A 45 -2.11 7.99 5.28
CA TRP A 45 -1.02 8.13 4.32
C TRP A 45 0.24 8.51 5.06
N THR A 46 1.31 7.74 4.84
CA THR A 46 2.62 8.09 5.35
C THR A 46 3.39 8.75 4.22
N VAL A 47 3.91 9.95 4.47
CA VAL A 47 4.82 10.61 3.51
C VAL A 47 6.08 9.75 3.39
N ASP A 48 6.33 9.24 2.20
CA ASP A 48 7.60 8.66 1.80
C ASP A 48 8.60 9.80 1.68
N ASP A 49 9.13 10.23 2.83
CA ASP A 49 10.20 11.21 2.88
C ASP A 49 11.44 10.58 2.25
N ASN A 50 11.65 10.89 0.97
CA ASN A 50 12.78 10.42 0.17
C ASN A 50 14.12 11.07 0.61
N SER A 51 14.25 11.52 1.86
CA SER A 51 15.44 12.21 2.39
C SER A 51 16.39 11.31 3.17
N GLY A 52 16.14 10.00 3.24
CA GLY A 52 16.98 9.07 3.99
C GLY A 52 17.31 7.81 3.21
N ASP A 53 18.46 7.79 2.54
CA ASP A 53 19.25 6.59 2.24
C ASP A 53 18.45 5.38 1.71
N GLN A 54 17.62 5.58 0.68
CA GLN A 54 17.03 4.46 -0.06
C GLN A 54 18.07 3.87 -1.02
N SER A 55 18.99 3.07 -0.48
CA SER A 55 19.73 2.11 -1.28
C SER A 55 18.74 1.05 -1.76
N ASP A 56 18.26 1.24 -2.99
CA ASP A 56 17.35 0.41 -3.80
C ASP A 56 15.83 0.77 -3.76
N PRO A 57 15.31 1.45 -4.80
CA PRO A 57 13.90 1.89 -4.89
C PRO A 57 12.90 0.80 -5.34
N TYR A 58 13.27 -0.47 -5.41
CA TYR A 58 12.41 -1.51 -5.99
C TYR A 58 12.54 -2.88 -5.32
N THR A 59 12.23 -3.01 -4.01
CA THR A 59 11.70 -4.22 -3.33
C THR A 59 12.27 -4.36 -1.92
N ASN A 60 11.39 -4.44 -0.90
CA ASN A 60 11.75 -4.98 0.41
C ASN A 60 10.73 -6.01 0.91
N GLY A 61 10.53 -7.09 0.14
CA GLY A 61 10.09 -8.38 0.67
C GLY A 61 8.61 -8.48 1.09
N ALA A 62 7.91 -9.47 0.53
CA ALA A 62 6.65 -9.92 1.10
C ALA A 62 6.97 -10.96 2.19
N ASP A 63 6.93 -10.55 3.46
CA ASP A 63 7.07 -11.47 4.60
C ASP A 63 5.73 -12.17 4.89
N PRO A 64 5.71 -13.51 5.00
CA PRO A 64 4.53 -14.24 5.44
C PRO A 64 4.31 -14.06 6.96
N ILE A 65 3.05 -13.86 7.36
CA ILE A 65 2.58 -13.89 8.76
C ILE A 65 1.85 -15.21 9.03
#